data_AF-A0AAJ6JHI7-F1
#
_entry.id   AF-A0AAJ6JHI7-F1
#
_cell.length_a   1.000
_cell.length_b   1.000
_cell.length_c   1.000
_cell.angle_alpha   90.00
_cell.angle_beta   90.00
_cell.angle_gamma   90.00
#
_symmetry.space_group_name_H-M   'P 1'
#
loop_
_entity.id
_entity.type
_entity.pdbx_description
1 polymer ?
#
loop_
_entity_poly.entity_id
_entity_poly.type
_entity_poly.pdbx_seq_one_letter_code
_entity_poly.pdbx_strand_id
1 'polypeptide(L)'
;MELHPADVRLIALSGPSWEFRIMTRKNPETLLTLCQSLSENPRIELACTRAGISRATFYSWLSQSQAGEPGFELEWCGQVVPLHVAVALSRRMVIMEAVARMEERALNGHEEISMWHGAPVYQIDERYEHCDDETLAILGVPDRYLRDPVTGEKVPYKIHYMPPTQLVLAVAGAHFPKLYGNHQSIEVTNKSGGVHVVKHEHKLIKPPVPVVEALPAPVEDAVFEEVPAEPVTMPEPAIVERVGISDLERDLLAKLAAGPKNPRPSGLVNTCGGSSPRADDPQEGGA
;
A
#
# COMPACT_ATOMS: atom_id res chain seq x y z
N MET A 1 -70.82 -18.40 -31.87
CA MET A 1 -70.92 -17.06 -32.47
C MET A 1 -69.84 -16.23 -31.83
N GLU A 2 -68.93 -15.80 -32.68
CA GLU A 2 -67.60 -15.29 -32.39
C GLU A 2 -67.68 -13.91 -31.73
N LEU A 3 -67.00 -13.74 -30.59
CA LEU A 3 -66.77 -12.44 -29.98
C LEU A 3 -65.53 -11.82 -30.65
N HIS A 4 -65.78 -10.74 -31.38
CA HIS A 4 -64.83 -9.98 -32.17
C HIS A 4 -63.85 -9.20 -31.25
N PRO A 5 -62.53 -9.28 -31.47
CA PRO A 5 -61.54 -8.53 -30.71
C PRO A 5 -61.35 -7.13 -31.32
N ALA A 6 -62.04 -6.12 -30.79
CA ALA A 6 -61.84 -4.73 -31.20
C ALA A 6 -61.83 -3.69 -30.06
N ASP A 7 -61.89 -4.14 -28.80
CA ASP A 7 -61.83 -3.27 -27.61
C ASP A 7 -60.52 -3.44 -26.82
N VAL A 8 -59.39 -3.42 -27.51
CA VAL A 8 -58.10 -3.11 -26.90
C VAL A 8 -57.74 -1.68 -27.30
N ARG A 9 -58.54 -0.73 -26.80
CA ARG A 9 -58.19 0.69 -26.83
C ARG A 9 -57.07 0.92 -25.82
N LEU A 10 -55.88 1.14 -26.36
CA LEU A 10 -54.88 2.10 -25.87
C LEU A 10 -54.93 2.37 -24.35
N ILE A 11 -54.36 1.45 -23.57
CA ILE A 11 -53.80 1.82 -22.28
C ILE A 11 -52.58 2.68 -22.59
N ALA A 12 -52.74 3.98 -22.36
CA ALA A 12 -51.69 4.98 -22.44
C ALA A 12 -50.50 4.55 -21.59
N LEU A 13 -49.47 4.00 -22.25
CA LEU A 13 -48.10 3.98 -21.75
C LEU A 13 -47.52 5.39 -21.89
N SER A 14 -48.09 6.35 -21.16
CA SER A 14 -47.47 7.64 -20.89
C SER A 14 -46.95 7.63 -19.45
N GLY A 15 -45.99 6.73 -19.19
CA GLY A 15 -45.09 6.89 -18.05
C GLY A 15 -44.09 8.02 -18.38
N PRO A 16 -43.75 8.91 -17.43
CA PRO A 16 -42.95 10.10 -17.70
C PRO A 16 -41.48 9.73 -17.97
N SER A 17 -41.14 9.46 -19.23
CA SER A 17 -39.77 9.18 -19.69
C SER A 17 -38.86 10.42 -19.77
N TRP A 18 -39.25 11.56 -19.18
CA TRP A 18 -38.53 12.83 -19.32
C TRP A 18 -38.12 13.50 -18.00
N GLU A 19 -38.48 12.95 -16.83
CA GLU A 19 -38.04 13.49 -15.53
C GLU A 19 -36.57 13.20 -15.19
N PHE A 20 -35.92 12.28 -15.92
CA PHE A 20 -34.47 12.04 -15.78
C PHE A 20 -33.59 13.21 -16.26
N ARG A 21 -34.18 14.27 -16.84
CA ARG A 21 -33.44 15.41 -17.40
C ARG A 21 -33.34 16.65 -16.49
N ILE A 22 -33.81 16.58 -15.23
CA ILE A 22 -33.86 17.75 -14.31
C ILE A 22 -32.98 17.59 -13.05
N MET A 23 -32.37 16.42 -12.77
CA MET A 23 -31.52 16.23 -11.57
C MET A 23 -30.08 16.75 -11.67
N THR A 24 -29.76 17.60 -12.66
CA THR A 24 -28.47 18.30 -12.76
C THR A 24 -28.50 19.70 -12.12
N ARG A 25 -29.48 19.98 -11.25
CA ARG A 25 -29.49 21.24 -10.51
C ARG A 25 -28.41 21.22 -9.42
N LYS A 26 -27.61 22.28 -9.39
CA LYS A 26 -26.62 22.60 -8.35
C LYS A 26 -27.38 22.75 -7.01
N ASN A 27 -27.51 21.67 -6.25
CA ASN A 27 -28.15 21.68 -4.94
C ASN A 27 -27.05 21.63 -3.86
N PRO A 28 -27.01 22.55 -2.88
CA PRO A 28 -26.02 22.49 -1.80
C PRO A 28 -26.04 21.15 -1.03
N GLU A 29 -27.20 20.52 -0.88
CA GLU A 29 -27.33 19.22 -0.19
C GLU A 29 -26.61 18.09 -0.93
N THR A 30 -26.65 18.09 -2.27
CA THR A 30 -25.98 17.06 -3.07
C THR A 30 -24.45 17.26 -3.04
N LEU A 31 -23.99 18.52 -3.02
CA LEU A 31 -22.58 18.86 -2.85
C LEU A 31 -22.05 18.43 -1.48
N LEU A 32 -22.84 18.63 -0.43
CA LEU A 32 -22.50 18.23 0.94
C LEU A 32 -22.47 16.70 1.08
N THR A 33 -23.48 16.00 0.57
CA THR A 33 -23.53 14.52 0.55
C THR A 33 -22.33 13.93 -0.19
N LEU A 34 -21.93 14.56 -1.29
CA LEU A 34 -20.75 14.18 -2.06
C LEU A 34 -19.46 14.35 -1.24
N CYS A 35 -19.27 15.50 -0.57
CA CYS A 35 -18.11 15.75 0.27
C CYS A 35 -18.05 14.81 1.49
N GLN A 36 -19.20 14.50 2.11
CA GLN A 36 -19.32 13.51 3.20
C GLN A 36 -18.95 12.11 2.74
N SER A 37 -19.49 11.68 1.60
CA SER A 37 -19.14 10.39 1.01
C SER A 37 -17.66 10.29 0.67
N LEU A 38 -17.05 11.40 0.23
CA LEU A 38 -15.61 11.48 -0.05
C LEU A 38 -14.74 11.48 1.21
N SER A 39 -15.25 11.99 2.34
CA SER A 39 -14.55 11.92 3.64
C SER A 39 -14.63 10.54 4.28
N GLU A 40 -15.60 9.71 3.90
CA GLU A 40 -15.65 8.30 4.33
C GLU A 40 -14.82 7.39 3.41
N ASN A 41 -14.89 7.64 2.10
CA ASN A 41 -14.28 6.79 1.09
C ASN A 41 -13.59 7.65 0.01
N PRO A 42 -12.32 7.41 -0.32
CA PRO A 42 -11.59 8.22 -1.29
C PRO A 42 -12.00 7.91 -2.75
N ARG A 43 -12.88 6.90 -2.96
CA ARG A 43 -13.33 6.46 -4.28
C ARG A 43 -14.45 7.36 -4.80
N ILE A 44 -14.12 8.17 -5.81
CA ILE A 44 -15.04 9.13 -6.46
C ILE A 44 -16.29 8.43 -7.01
N GLU A 45 -16.17 7.22 -7.56
CA GLU A 45 -17.30 6.48 -8.13
C GLU A 45 -18.42 6.20 -7.12
N LEU A 46 -18.04 5.80 -5.91
CA LEU A 46 -18.98 5.50 -4.83
C LEU A 46 -19.64 6.78 -4.32
N ALA A 47 -18.85 7.85 -4.15
CA ALA A 47 -19.37 9.14 -3.74
C ALA A 47 -20.36 9.72 -4.76
N CYS A 48 -20.03 9.64 -6.06
CA CYS A 48 -20.93 10.05 -7.14
C CYS A 48 -22.22 9.24 -7.15
N THR A 49 -22.13 7.91 -6.97
CA THR A 49 -23.31 7.03 -6.92
C THR A 49 -24.22 7.38 -5.74
N ARG A 50 -23.64 7.61 -4.56
CA ARG A 50 -24.40 8.02 -3.36
C ARG A 50 -25.06 9.38 -3.50
N ALA A 51 -24.40 10.33 -4.15
CA ALA A 51 -24.95 11.65 -4.41
C ALA A 51 -25.90 11.69 -5.63
N GLY A 52 -26.05 10.59 -6.37
CA GLY A 52 -26.90 10.52 -7.57
C GLY A 52 -26.35 11.29 -8.78
N ILE A 53 -25.03 11.49 -8.86
CA ILE A 53 -24.37 12.32 -9.89
C ILE A 53 -23.49 11.45 -10.79
N SER A 54 -23.40 11.80 -12.08
CA SER A 54 -22.46 11.14 -12.99
C SER A 54 -21.01 11.61 -12.74
N ARG A 55 -20.02 10.76 -13.02
CA ARG A 55 -18.60 11.15 -12.93
C ARG A 55 -18.26 12.38 -13.78
N ALA A 56 -18.82 12.46 -14.99
CA ALA A 56 -18.60 13.59 -15.88
C ALA A 56 -19.11 14.90 -15.27
N THR A 57 -20.30 14.86 -14.66
CA THR A 57 -20.88 16.00 -13.96
C THR A 57 -20.03 16.43 -12.77
N PHE A 58 -19.51 15.49 -11.99
CA PHE A 58 -18.61 15.80 -10.87
C PHE A 58 -17.36 16.58 -11.32
N TYR A 59 -16.65 16.11 -12.35
CA TYR A 59 -15.47 16.82 -12.86
C TYR A 59 -15.82 18.16 -13.51
N SER A 60 -16.97 18.24 -14.18
CA SER A 60 -17.48 19.50 -14.71
C SER A 60 -17.75 20.52 -13.59
N TRP A 61 -18.37 20.11 -12.49
CA TRP A 61 -18.60 20.97 -11.32
C TRP A 61 -17.32 21.39 -10.63
N LEU A 62 -16.33 20.49 -10.55
CA LEU A 62 -15.02 20.82 -9.99
C LEU A 62 -14.32 21.89 -10.83
N SER A 63 -14.34 21.75 -12.16
CA SER A 63 -13.78 22.73 -13.10
C SER A 63 -14.51 24.08 -13.01
N GLN A 64 -15.84 24.08 -12.97
CA GLN A 64 -16.65 25.30 -12.81
C GLN A 64 -16.41 25.99 -11.46
N SER A 65 -16.26 25.22 -10.38
CA SER A 65 -15.91 25.74 -9.06
C SER A 65 -14.50 26.37 -9.05
N GLN A 66 -13.53 25.78 -9.77
CA GLN A 66 -12.19 26.35 -9.92
C GLN A 66 -12.20 27.63 -10.77
N ALA A 67 -13.09 27.73 -11.75
CA ALA A 67 -13.30 28.92 -12.55
C ALA A 67 -14.00 30.06 -11.76
N GLY A 68 -14.47 29.79 -10.53
CA GLY A 68 -15.15 30.77 -9.69
C GLY A 68 -16.60 31.02 -10.08
N GLU A 69 -17.26 30.05 -10.74
CA GLU A 69 -18.69 30.17 -11.00
C GLU A 69 -19.50 30.22 -9.68
N PRO A 70 -20.49 31.11 -9.56
CA PRO A 70 -21.34 31.17 -8.38
C PRO A 70 -22.20 29.90 -8.24
N GLY A 71 -22.52 29.53 -6.99
CA GLY A 71 -23.35 28.37 -6.66
C GLY A 71 -22.60 27.08 -6.31
N PHE A 72 -21.27 27.15 -6.15
CA PHE A 72 -20.43 26.05 -5.64
C PHE A 72 -19.86 26.32 -4.25
N GLU A 73 -20.44 27.26 -3.52
CA GLU A 73 -20.10 27.54 -2.13
C GLU A 73 -20.92 26.60 -1.23
N LEU A 74 -20.24 25.92 -0.32
CA LEU A 74 -20.87 25.02 0.65
C LEU A 74 -20.22 25.20 2.02
N GLU A 75 -20.99 24.97 3.07
CA GLU A 75 -20.46 24.96 4.43
C GLU A 75 -19.79 23.60 4.71
N TRP A 76 -18.46 23.61 4.87
CA TRP A 76 -17.66 22.44 5.21
C TRP A 76 -16.85 22.72 6.46
N CYS A 77 -16.96 21.85 7.47
CA CYS A 77 -16.28 22.01 8.76
C CYS A 77 -16.50 23.40 9.40
N GLY A 78 -17.71 23.96 9.30
CA GLY A 78 -18.08 25.26 9.87
C GLY A 78 -17.55 26.49 9.11
N GLN A 79 -16.99 26.30 7.91
CA GLN A 79 -16.55 27.38 7.04
C GLN A 79 -17.22 27.28 5.66
N VAL A 80 -17.61 28.42 5.09
CA VAL A 80 -18.10 28.48 3.71
C VAL A 80 -16.89 28.42 2.78
N VAL A 81 -16.76 27.32 2.05
CA VAL A 81 -15.64 27.05 1.15
C VAL A 81 -16.16 26.68 -0.25
N PRO A 82 -15.40 26.98 -1.31
CA PRO A 82 -15.76 26.51 -2.64
C PRO A 82 -15.58 24.99 -2.75
N LEU A 83 -16.42 24.35 -3.55
CA LEU A 83 -16.49 22.89 -3.71
C LEU A 83 -15.12 22.24 -3.97
N HIS A 84 -14.28 22.83 -4.83
CA HIS A 84 -12.98 22.24 -5.16
C HIS A 84 -12.03 22.18 -3.94
N VAL A 85 -12.13 23.15 -3.03
CA VAL A 85 -11.38 23.16 -1.75
C VAL A 85 -11.99 22.14 -0.80
N ALA A 86 -13.33 22.10 -0.67
CA ALA A 86 -14.01 21.12 0.17
C ALA A 86 -13.64 19.68 -0.22
N VAL A 87 -13.68 19.35 -1.52
CA VAL A 87 -13.29 18.04 -2.05
C VAL A 87 -11.84 17.70 -1.73
N ALA A 88 -10.92 18.66 -1.85
CA ALA A 88 -9.51 18.45 -1.50
C ALA A 88 -9.34 18.17 0.00
N LEU A 89 -10.06 18.90 0.86
CA LEU A 89 -10.07 18.68 2.31
C LEU A 89 -10.68 17.32 2.67
N SER A 90 -11.85 16.95 2.13
CA SER A 90 -12.48 15.65 2.38
C SER A 90 -11.54 14.48 2.05
N ARG A 91 -10.86 14.54 0.89
CA ARG A 91 -9.87 13.52 0.52
C ARG A 91 -8.67 13.49 1.44
N ARG A 92 -8.21 14.67 1.89
CA ARG A 92 -7.11 14.77 2.85
C ARG A 92 -7.48 14.14 4.19
N MET A 93 -8.73 14.29 4.65
CA MET A 93 -9.19 13.67 5.90
C MET A 93 -9.07 12.15 5.85
N VAL A 94 -9.49 11.50 4.77
CA VAL A 94 -9.33 10.03 4.59
C VAL A 94 -7.87 9.63 4.62
N ILE A 95 -7.00 10.39 3.96
CA ILE A 95 -5.56 10.09 3.95
C ILE A 95 -4.98 10.23 5.35
N MET A 96 -5.36 11.26 6.10
CA MET A 96 -4.92 11.45 7.48
C MET A 96 -5.40 10.32 8.39
N GLU A 97 -6.64 9.85 8.23
CA GLU A 97 -7.15 8.70 8.96
C GLU A 97 -6.38 7.41 8.60
N ALA A 98 -6.10 7.19 7.31
CA ALA A 98 -5.30 6.05 6.88
C ALA A 98 -3.88 6.10 7.45
N VAL A 99 -3.26 7.28 7.50
CA VAL A 99 -1.95 7.49 8.12
C VAL A 99 -2.01 7.21 9.62
N ALA A 100 -3.01 7.73 10.34
CA ALA A 100 -3.19 7.45 11.76
C ALA A 100 -3.33 5.95 12.06
N ARG A 101 -4.13 5.22 11.26
CA ARG A 101 -4.24 3.75 11.38
C ARG A 101 -2.94 3.03 11.08
N MET A 102 -2.14 3.53 10.12
CA MET A 102 -0.82 2.97 9.84
C MET A 102 0.14 3.21 11.01
N GLU A 103 0.15 4.40 11.61
CA GLU A 103 0.96 4.74 12.78
C GLU A 103 0.58 3.86 13.99
N GLU A 104 -0.72 3.67 14.24
CA GLU A 104 -1.19 2.76 15.28
C GLU A 104 -0.70 1.33 15.05
N ARG A 105 -0.76 0.85 13.80
CA ARG A 105 -0.21 -0.46 13.42
C ARG A 105 1.31 -0.52 13.55
N ALA A 106 2.02 0.61 13.39
CA ALA A 106 3.46 0.69 13.58
C ALA A 106 3.86 0.50 15.04
N LEU A 107 3.07 1.06 15.95
CA LEU A 107 3.33 1.04 17.39
C LEU A 107 2.87 -0.27 18.02
N ASN A 108 1.65 -0.68 17.71
CA ASN A 108 0.97 -1.78 18.40
C ASN A 108 1.00 -3.09 17.62
N GLY A 109 1.42 -3.10 16.36
CA GLY A 109 1.25 -4.28 15.50
C GLY A 109 -0.19 -4.45 15.06
N HIS A 110 -0.61 -5.69 14.78
CA HIS A 110 -2.00 -5.98 14.44
C HIS A 110 -2.45 -7.34 14.94
N GLU A 111 -3.75 -7.43 15.27
CA GLU A 111 -4.40 -8.67 15.67
C GLU A 111 -5.17 -9.25 14.50
N GLU A 112 -5.00 -10.55 14.26
CA GLU A 112 -5.81 -11.31 13.30
C GLU A 112 -6.59 -12.39 14.04
N ILE A 113 -7.82 -12.64 13.62
CA ILE A 113 -8.60 -13.76 14.11
C ILE A 113 -7.99 -15.04 13.56
N SER A 114 -7.60 -15.96 14.44
CA SER A 114 -7.09 -17.26 14.01
C SER A 114 -8.21 -18.05 13.35
N MET A 115 -7.96 -18.49 12.12
CA MET A 115 -8.88 -19.33 11.36
C MET A 115 -8.25 -20.70 11.12
N TRP A 116 -9.01 -21.76 11.36
CA TRP A 116 -8.64 -23.14 11.05
C TRP A 116 -9.70 -23.71 10.09
N HIS A 117 -9.27 -24.16 8.92
CA HIS A 117 -10.17 -24.64 7.84
C HIS A 117 -11.34 -23.69 7.50
N GLY A 118 -11.10 -22.37 7.55
CA GLY A 118 -12.12 -21.37 7.23
C GLY A 118 -13.14 -21.10 8.35
N ALA A 119 -12.96 -21.71 9.52
CA ALA A 119 -13.75 -21.42 10.72
C ALA A 119 -12.89 -20.66 11.76
N PRO A 120 -13.47 -19.72 12.52
CA PRO A 120 -12.75 -19.05 13.60
C PRO A 120 -12.44 -20.04 14.73
N VAL A 121 -11.21 -20.02 15.20
CA VAL A 121 -10.81 -20.72 16.42
C VAL A 121 -11.19 -19.84 17.61
N TYR A 122 -11.76 -20.43 18.65
CA TYR A 122 -12.16 -19.71 19.86
C TYR A 122 -11.15 -19.93 20.98
N GLN A 123 -11.01 -18.93 21.85
CA GLN A 123 -10.13 -19.01 23.00
C GLN A 123 -10.69 -20.01 24.02
N ILE A 124 -9.83 -20.91 24.51
CA ILE A 124 -10.16 -21.85 25.57
C ILE A 124 -9.99 -21.11 26.91
N ASP A 125 -10.93 -21.31 27.84
CA ASP A 125 -10.79 -20.82 29.21
C ASP A 125 -9.77 -21.69 29.94
N GLU A 126 -8.69 -21.07 30.44
CA GLU A 126 -7.59 -21.72 31.16
C GLU A 126 -8.09 -22.56 32.34
N ARG A 127 -9.22 -22.18 32.96
CA ARG A 127 -9.81 -22.92 34.08
C ARG A 127 -10.35 -24.29 33.70
N TYR A 128 -10.74 -24.46 32.44
CA TYR A 128 -11.43 -25.64 31.93
C TYR A 128 -10.63 -26.41 30.87
N GLU A 129 -9.40 -25.97 30.57
CA GLU A 129 -8.53 -26.60 29.57
C GLU A 129 -8.25 -28.08 29.90
N HIS A 130 -8.05 -28.38 31.18
CA HIS A 130 -7.72 -29.73 31.66
C HIS A 130 -8.92 -30.61 31.98
N CYS A 131 -10.15 -30.08 31.90
CA CYS A 131 -11.35 -30.82 32.26
C CYS A 131 -11.89 -31.60 31.06
N ASP A 132 -12.25 -32.86 31.26
CA ASP A 132 -12.96 -33.66 30.27
C ASP A 132 -14.43 -33.21 30.15
N ASP A 133 -15.07 -33.54 29.02
CA ASP A 133 -16.46 -33.17 28.74
C ASP A 133 -17.43 -33.72 29.79
N GLU A 134 -17.14 -34.89 30.35
CA GLU A 134 -17.91 -35.50 31.43
C GLU A 134 -17.84 -34.65 32.72
N THR A 135 -16.65 -34.16 33.07
CA THR A 135 -16.48 -33.28 34.24
C THR A 135 -17.11 -31.90 34.02
N LEU A 136 -17.11 -31.39 32.79
CA LEU A 136 -17.79 -30.13 32.45
C LEU A 136 -19.31 -30.25 32.56
N ALA A 137 -19.85 -31.39 32.13
CA ALA A 137 -21.27 -31.70 32.29
C ALA A 137 -21.67 -31.76 33.78
N ILE A 138 -20.82 -32.34 34.63
CA ILE A 138 -21.04 -32.36 36.09
C ILE A 138 -21.00 -30.95 36.69
N LEU A 139 -20.08 -30.11 36.21
CA LEU A 139 -19.97 -28.70 36.63
C LEU A 139 -21.09 -27.81 36.06
N GLY A 140 -21.91 -28.32 35.14
CA GLY A 140 -22.99 -27.58 34.49
C GLY A 140 -22.48 -26.50 33.51
N VAL A 141 -21.22 -26.60 33.08
CA VAL A 141 -20.62 -25.67 32.12
C VAL A 141 -20.81 -26.24 30.71
N PRO A 142 -21.40 -25.48 29.77
CA PRO A 142 -21.78 -26.02 28.47
C PRO A 142 -20.60 -26.31 27.54
N ASP A 143 -19.56 -25.46 27.53
CA ASP A 143 -18.40 -25.56 26.64
C ASP A 143 -17.11 -25.11 27.36
N ARG A 144 -15.95 -25.49 26.83
CA ARG A 144 -14.60 -25.09 27.31
C ARG A 144 -14.16 -23.68 26.90
N TYR A 145 -14.95 -22.99 26.07
CA TYR A 145 -14.53 -21.73 25.47
C TYR A 145 -14.77 -20.53 26.38
N LEU A 146 -13.86 -19.57 26.33
CA LEU A 146 -14.04 -18.27 26.97
C LEU A 146 -15.21 -17.54 26.30
N ARG A 147 -16.17 -17.11 27.13
CA ARG A 147 -17.32 -16.32 26.70
C ARG A 147 -17.23 -14.92 27.27
N ASP A 148 -17.64 -13.94 26.48
CA ASP A 148 -17.71 -12.56 26.92
C ASP A 148 -18.83 -12.43 27.98
N PRO A 149 -18.55 -11.84 29.17
CA PRO A 149 -19.55 -11.70 30.23
C PRO A 149 -20.77 -10.86 29.83
N VAL A 150 -20.66 -9.98 28.83
CA VAL A 150 -21.76 -9.08 28.43
C VAL A 150 -22.64 -9.71 27.35
N THR A 151 -22.04 -10.25 26.30
CA THR A 151 -22.77 -10.82 25.15
C THR A 151 -23.05 -12.32 25.30
N GLY A 152 -22.27 -13.03 26.11
CA GLY A 152 -22.32 -14.48 26.24
C GLY A 152 -21.78 -15.24 25.02
N GLU A 153 -21.25 -14.53 24.02
CA GLU A 153 -20.69 -15.12 22.80
C GLU A 153 -19.26 -15.65 23.03
N LYS A 154 -18.84 -16.62 22.21
CA LYS A 154 -17.49 -17.21 22.28
C LYS A 154 -16.46 -16.19 21.78
N VAL A 155 -15.41 -15.97 22.56
CA VAL A 155 -14.35 -15.03 22.19
C VAL A 155 -13.42 -15.68 21.16
N PRO A 156 -13.25 -15.10 19.95
CA PRO A 156 -12.34 -15.64 18.96
C PRO A 156 -10.89 -15.53 19.44
N TYR A 157 -10.10 -16.56 19.19
CA TYR A 157 -8.66 -16.55 19.46
C TYR A 157 -7.97 -15.58 18.49
N LYS A 158 -7.24 -14.62 19.03
CA LYS A 158 -6.54 -13.60 18.25
C LYS A 158 -5.04 -13.86 18.27
N ILE A 159 -4.43 -13.86 17.09
CA ILE A 159 -2.98 -13.92 16.93
C ILE A 159 -2.47 -12.49 16.82
N HIS A 160 -1.58 -12.12 17.73
CA HIS A 160 -0.92 -10.83 17.71
C HIS A 160 0.34 -10.90 16.84
N TYR A 161 0.37 -10.12 15.76
CA TYR A 161 1.55 -9.96 14.93
C TYR A 161 2.29 -8.69 15.31
N MET A 162 3.60 -8.84 15.50
CA MET A 162 4.52 -7.72 15.68
C MET A 162 4.39 -6.72 14.52
N PRO A 163 4.64 -5.43 14.78
CA PRO A 163 4.59 -4.41 13.75
C PRO A 163 5.59 -4.72 12.64
N PRO A 164 5.20 -4.59 11.36
CA PRO A 164 6.11 -4.86 10.26
C PRO A 164 7.26 -3.85 10.25
N THR A 165 8.51 -4.33 10.31
CA THR A 165 9.72 -3.51 10.45
C THR A 165 9.82 -2.41 9.40
N GLN A 166 9.41 -2.70 8.15
CA GLN A 166 9.40 -1.73 7.06
C GLN A 166 8.48 -0.54 7.33
N LEU A 167 7.32 -0.80 7.94
CA LEU A 167 6.36 0.25 8.26
C LEU A 167 6.90 1.11 9.41
N VAL A 168 7.49 0.47 10.44
CA VAL A 168 8.13 1.18 11.56
C VAL A 168 9.24 2.10 11.05
N LEU A 169 10.10 1.61 10.15
CA LEU A 169 11.16 2.42 9.54
C LEU A 169 10.61 3.55 8.67
N ALA A 170 9.52 3.31 7.93
CA ALA A 170 8.88 4.35 7.12
C ALA A 170 8.29 5.47 7.99
N VAL A 171 7.60 5.11 9.09
CA VAL A 171 7.06 6.07 10.06
C VAL A 171 8.19 6.81 10.77
N ALA A 172 9.22 6.10 11.23
CA ALA A 172 10.39 6.73 11.86
C ALA A 172 11.14 7.68 10.90
N GLY A 173 11.29 7.31 9.63
CA GLY A 173 11.89 8.15 8.59
C GLY A 173 11.05 9.38 8.26
N ALA A 174 9.71 9.29 8.37
CA ALA A 174 8.82 10.44 8.18
C ALA A 174 8.91 11.45 9.33
N HIS A 175 8.98 11.00 10.59
CA HIS A 175 9.12 11.88 11.75
C HIS A 175 10.54 12.42 11.94
N PHE A 176 11.56 11.59 11.68
CA PHE A 176 12.96 11.92 11.90
C PHE A 176 13.79 11.68 10.63
N PRO A 177 13.58 12.48 9.57
CA PRO A 177 14.25 12.28 8.28
C PRO A 177 15.78 12.47 8.35
N LYS A 178 16.30 13.12 9.39
CA LYS A 178 17.74 13.28 9.60
C LYS A 178 18.43 12.03 10.15
N LEU A 179 17.72 11.20 10.91
CA LEU A 179 18.28 10.01 11.58
C LEU A 179 17.93 8.72 10.84
N TYR A 180 16.68 8.61 10.36
CA TYR A 180 16.13 7.41 9.73
C TYR A 180 15.69 7.67 8.28
N GLY A 181 16.06 8.81 7.70
CA GLY A 181 15.80 9.10 6.30
C GLY A 181 16.73 8.32 5.37
N ASN A 182 16.40 8.33 4.09
CA ASN A 182 17.25 7.73 3.07
C ASN A 182 18.49 8.59 2.85
N HIS A 183 19.61 8.22 3.49
CA HIS A 183 20.91 8.83 3.26
C HIS A 183 21.60 8.13 2.08
N GLN A 184 21.61 8.77 0.92
CA GLN A 184 22.32 8.29 -0.26
C GLN A 184 23.49 9.23 -0.56
N SER A 185 24.71 8.72 -0.51
CA SER A 185 25.88 9.40 -1.05
C SER A 185 26.02 9.05 -2.52
N ILE A 186 25.70 9.98 -3.41
CA ILE A 186 25.93 9.82 -4.85
C ILE A 186 27.35 10.29 -5.14
N GLU A 187 28.26 9.34 -5.36
CA GLU A 187 29.60 9.65 -5.83
C GLU A 187 29.55 10.05 -7.32
N VAL A 188 29.51 11.35 -7.58
CA VAL A 188 29.52 11.89 -8.94
C VAL A 188 30.93 11.77 -9.52
N THR A 189 31.24 10.61 -10.10
CA THR A 189 32.48 10.44 -10.86
C THR A 189 32.33 11.12 -12.23
N ASN A 190 32.77 12.37 -12.34
CA ASN A 190 32.75 13.20 -13.55
C ASN A 190 33.67 12.72 -14.69
N LYS A 191 33.89 11.41 -14.86
CA LYS A 191 34.82 10.86 -15.87
C LYS A 191 34.29 10.92 -17.32
N SER A 192 33.02 11.26 -17.57
CA SER A 192 32.46 11.20 -18.93
C SER A 192 31.38 12.24 -19.28
N GLY A 193 31.22 13.30 -18.46
CA GLY A 193 30.20 14.35 -18.69
C GLY A 193 30.75 15.75 -18.95
N GLY A 194 32.08 15.93 -19.00
CA GLY A 194 32.69 17.22 -19.29
C GLY A 194 32.68 17.53 -20.78
N VAL A 195 32.05 18.65 -21.17
CA VAL A 195 32.28 19.24 -22.49
C VAL A 195 33.77 19.56 -22.61
N HIS A 196 34.48 18.82 -23.46
CA HIS A 196 35.83 19.19 -23.86
C HIS A 196 35.75 20.46 -24.70
N VAL A 197 35.94 21.62 -24.07
CA VAL A 197 36.24 22.85 -24.79
C VAL A 197 37.63 22.68 -25.38
N VAL A 198 37.69 22.25 -26.64
CA VAL A 198 38.91 22.28 -27.44
C VAL A 198 39.26 23.75 -27.66
N LYS A 199 40.08 24.33 -26.76
CA LYS A 199 40.73 25.61 -27.03
C LYS A 199 41.71 25.36 -28.17
N HIS A 200 41.42 25.90 -29.36
CA HIS A 200 42.43 26.03 -30.40
C HIS A 200 43.48 27.03 -29.91
N GLU A 201 44.58 26.51 -29.36
CA GLU A 201 45.77 27.29 -29.10
C GLU A 201 46.38 27.68 -30.44
N HIS A 202 46.14 28.92 -30.86
CA HIS A 202 47.03 29.56 -31.81
C HIS A 202 48.41 29.64 -31.14
N LYS A 203 49.35 28.82 -31.65
CA LYS A 203 50.76 28.81 -31.23
C LYS A 203 51.36 30.21 -31.42
N LEU A 204 51.33 31.02 -30.37
CA LEU A 204 52.27 32.12 -30.21
C LEU A 204 53.50 31.55 -29.50
N ILE A 205 54.54 31.32 -30.30
CA ILE A 205 55.88 30.99 -29.83
C ILE A 205 56.34 32.14 -28.93
N LYS A 206 56.43 31.89 -27.62
CA LYS A 206 57.16 32.77 -26.70
C LYS A 206 58.59 32.22 -26.51
N PRO A 207 59.62 33.06 -26.57
CA PRO A 207 61.02 32.65 -26.42
C PRO A 207 61.33 32.19 -24.97
N PRO A 208 62.35 31.34 -24.79
CA PRO A 208 62.68 30.75 -23.49
C PRO A 208 63.33 31.76 -22.57
N VAL A 209 62.91 31.77 -21.31
CA VAL A 209 63.50 32.57 -20.21
C VAL A 209 63.78 31.62 -19.03
N PRO A 210 64.92 31.79 -18.34
CA PRO A 210 65.68 30.69 -17.73
C PRO A 210 65.18 30.20 -16.38
N VAL A 211 65.65 28.98 -16.08
CA VAL A 211 65.52 28.20 -14.85
C VAL A 211 65.99 29.00 -13.63
N VAL A 212 65.16 29.05 -12.59
CA VAL A 212 65.56 29.41 -11.22
C VAL A 212 65.12 28.28 -10.28
N GLU A 213 66.07 27.85 -9.45
CA GLU A 213 66.04 26.76 -8.49
C GLU A 213 64.89 26.82 -7.47
N ALA A 214 64.50 25.63 -7.03
CA ALA A 214 63.51 25.35 -6.00
C ALA A 214 63.93 25.81 -4.60
N LEU A 215 62.93 26.11 -3.75
CA LEU A 215 63.05 26.03 -2.29
C LEU A 215 61.87 25.21 -1.71
N PRO A 216 62.12 24.43 -0.63
CA PRO A 216 61.20 23.42 -0.10
C PRO A 216 60.12 23.97 0.84
N ALA A 217 59.12 23.12 1.07
CA ALA A 217 57.91 23.33 1.87
C ALA A 217 58.13 23.68 3.35
N PRO A 218 57.14 24.30 4.02
CA PRO A 218 56.92 24.17 5.45
C PRO A 218 55.80 23.16 5.76
N VAL A 219 56.13 22.26 6.68
CA VAL A 219 55.23 21.35 7.42
C VAL A 219 54.80 22.06 8.71
N GLU A 220 53.75 21.55 9.38
CA GLU A 220 53.36 21.77 10.80
C GLU A 220 52.46 23.01 11.03
N ASP A 221 51.30 23.01 11.71
CA ASP A 221 50.78 22.21 12.82
C ASP A 221 49.24 22.29 12.93
N ALA A 222 48.59 21.19 13.31
CA ALA A 222 47.41 21.19 14.19
C ALA A 222 47.19 19.76 14.71
N VAL A 223 47.97 19.42 15.73
CA VAL A 223 47.77 18.23 16.58
C VAL A 223 46.46 18.43 17.35
N PHE A 224 45.48 17.57 17.08
CA PHE A 224 44.26 17.46 17.87
C PHE A 224 44.58 16.55 19.06
N GLU A 225 44.56 17.11 20.27
CA GLU A 225 44.79 16.38 21.52
C GLU A 225 43.51 15.60 21.87
N GLU A 226 43.47 14.32 21.49
CA GLU A 226 42.44 13.39 21.94
C GLU A 226 42.68 12.98 23.40
N VAL A 227 41.66 13.24 24.22
CA VAL A 227 41.57 12.82 25.62
C VAL A 227 41.60 11.28 25.68
N PRO A 228 42.51 10.66 26.44
CA PRO A 228 42.56 9.21 26.55
C PRO A 228 41.39 8.71 27.40
N ALA A 229 40.42 8.06 26.75
CA ALA A 229 39.43 7.23 27.41
C ALA A 229 40.06 5.87 27.74
N GLU A 230 40.06 5.52 29.03
CA GLU A 230 40.54 4.24 29.52
C GLU A 230 39.76 3.07 28.87
N PRO A 231 40.43 2.04 28.31
CA PRO A 231 39.75 0.91 27.70
C PRO A 231 39.23 -0.05 28.78
N VAL A 232 37.91 -0.17 28.86
CA VAL A 232 37.22 -1.27 29.55
C VAL A 232 37.50 -2.57 28.81
N THR A 233 38.40 -3.38 29.36
CA THR A 233 38.73 -4.73 28.87
C THR A 233 37.57 -5.68 29.12
N MET A 234 36.77 -5.91 28.10
CA MET A 234 35.92 -7.11 28.03
C MET A 234 36.79 -8.32 27.61
N PRO A 235 36.63 -9.50 28.21
CA PRO A 235 37.35 -10.70 27.77
C PRO A 235 36.92 -11.10 26.36
N GLU A 236 37.90 -11.22 25.46
CA GLU A 236 37.73 -11.70 24.08
C GLU A 236 37.10 -13.11 24.05
N PRO A 237 36.08 -13.37 23.20
CA PRO A 237 35.70 -14.73 22.89
C PRO A 237 36.82 -15.39 22.08
N ALA A 238 37.27 -16.56 22.52
CA ALA A 238 38.27 -17.37 21.83
C ALA A 238 37.89 -17.57 20.35
N ILE A 239 38.63 -16.90 19.46
CA ILE A 239 38.56 -17.12 18.02
C ILE A 239 39.18 -18.49 17.77
N VAL A 240 38.33 -19.49 17.53
CA VAL A 240 38.78 -20.77 17.00
C VAL A 240 39.21 -20.52 15.55
N GLU A 241 40.52 -20.43 15.32
CA GLU A 241 41.09 -20.42 13.97
C GLU A 241 40.67 -21.71 13.24
N ARG A 242 39.66 -21.59 12.38
CA ARG A 242 39.27 -22.68 11.48
C ARG A 242 40.33 -22.80 10.39
N VAL A 243 41.32 -23.65 10.62
CA VAL A 243 42.30 -24.02 9.60
C VAL A 243 41.62 -24.97 8.61
N GLY A 244 41.25 -24.44 7.44
CA GLY A 244 40.82 -25.22 6.28
C GLY A 244 39.35 -25.10 5.96
N ILE A 245 39.07 -24.98 4.65
CA ILE A 245 37.72 -25.04 4.08
C ILE A 245 37.15 -26.42 4.42
N SER A 246 36.05 -26.45 5.16
CA SER A 246 35.36 -27.69 5.51
C SER A 246 34.85 -28.40 4.26
N ASP A 247 34.75 -29.73 4.28
CA ASP A 247 34.29 -30.49 3.11
C ASP A 247 32.89 -30.07 2.65
N LEU A 248 32.07 -29.54 3.57
CA LEU A 248 30.74 -29.01 3.30
C LEU A 248 30.81 -27.67 2.53
N GLU A 249 31.75 -26.80 2.88
CA GLU A 249 32.00 -25.56 2.13
C GLU A 249 32.59 -25.85 0.74
N ARG A 250 33.40 -26.92 0.58
CA ARG A 250 33.88 -27.37 -0.73
C ARG A 250 32.74 -27.90 -1.60
N ASP A 251 31.81 -28.67 -1.04
CA ASP A 251 30.66 -29.19 -1.78
C ASP A 251 29.68 -28.08 -2.19
N LEU A 252 29.48 -27.07 -1.33
CA LEU A 252 28.69 -25.89 -1.65
C LEU A 252 29.33 -25.03 -2.74
N LEU A 253 30.65 -24.81 -2.68
CA LEU A 253 31.39 -24.11 -3.74
C LEU A 253 31.33 -24.87 -5.07
N ALA A 254 31.44 -26.20 -5.05
CA ALA A 254 31.31 -27.03 -6.24
C ALA A 254 29.90 -26.96 -6.84
N LYS A 255 28.85 -26.98 -6.01
CA LYS A 255 27.45 -26.79 -6.46
C LYS A 255 27.18 -25.39 -7.00
N LEU A 256 27.79 -24.36 -6.43
CA LEU A 256 27.68 -22.99 -6.93
C LEU A 256 28.38 -22.84 -8.30
N ALA A 257 29.56 -23.43 -8.44
CA ALA A 257 30.33 -23.42 -9.69
C ALA A 257 29.66 -24.22 -10.81
N ALA A 258 28.91 -25.29 -10.47
CA ALA A 258 28.19 -26.10 -11.44
C ALA A 258 27.00 -25.39 -12.09
N GLY A 259 26.52 -24.28 -11.51
CA GLY A 259 25.39 -23.49 -12.01
C GLY A 259 24.04 -24.25 -12.03
N PRO A 260 22.89 -23.55 -11.97
CA PRO A 260 21.60 -24.20 -12.05
C PRO A 260 21.37 -24.73 -13.47
N LYS A 261 21.60 -26.04 -13.67
CA LYS A 261 21.13 -26.76 -14.87
C LYS A 261 19.61 -26.90 -14.78
N ASN A 262 18.88 -25.87 -15.19
CA ASN A 262 17.46 -26.02 -15.50
C ASN A 262 17.32 -26.81 -16.80
N PRO A 263 16.76 -28.03 -16.80
CA PRO A 263 16.28 -28.63 -18.03
C PRO A 263 15.07 -27.81 -18.50
N ARG A 264 15.21 -27.05 -19.59
CA ARG A 264 14.06 -26.46 -20.27
C ARG A 264 13.20 -27.60 -20.83
N PRO A 265 11.90 -27.69 -20.51
CA PRO A 265 11.01 -28.56 -21.27
C PRO A 265 10.83 -27.96 -22.66
N SER A 266 11.42 -28.63 -23.66
CA SER A 266 11.11 -28.40 -25.07
C SER A 266 9.75 -29.02 -25.37
N GLY A 267 8.73 -28.19 -25.59
CA GLY A 267 7.46 -28.67 -26.15
C GLY A 267 6.23 -27.89 -25.69
N LEU A 268 6.04 -26.67 -26.19
CA LEU A 268 4.71 -26.10 -26.33
C LEU A 268 4.56 -25.61 -27.77
N VAL A 269 3.91 -26.47 -28.55
CA VAL A 269 3.41 -26.18 -29.89
C VAL A 269 2.24 -25.22 -29.74
N ASN A 270 2.34 -24.07 -30.40
CA ASN A 270 1.24 -23.15 -30.62
C ASN A 270 0.19 -23.82 -31.51
N THR A 271 -1.00 -24.07 -30.98
CA THR A 271 -2.23 -24.21 -31.77
C THR A 271 -3.25 -23.19 -31.31
N CYS A 272 -3.21 -22.02 -31.94
CA CYS A 272 -4.34 -21.10 -32.00
C CYS A 272 -5.34 -21.65 -33.01
N GLY A 273 -6.59 -21.87 -32.62
CA GLY A 273 -7.69 -22.17 -33.55
C GLY A 273 -8.65 -23.24 -33.01
N GLY A 274 -9.63 -22.82 -32.22
CA GLY A 274 -10.68 -23.71 -31.71
C GLY A 274 -11.95 -22.91 -31.43
N SER A 275 -12.77 -22.79 -32.47
CA SER A 275 -14.16 -22.33 -32.44
C SER A 275 -14.99 -23.13 -31.43
N SER A 276 -15.68 -22.43 -30.52
CA SER A 276 -16.68 -23.03 -29.62
C SER A 276 -17.83 -23.67 -30.39
N PRO A 277 -18.15 -24.96 -30.13
CA PRO A 277 -19.44 -25.52 -30.48
C PRO A 277 -20.47 -25.21 -29.41
N ARG A 278 -21.65 -24.86 -29.91
CA ARG A 278 -22.91 -24.58 -29.24
C ARG A 278 -23.42 -25.86 -28.57
N ALA A 279 -23.88 -25.75 -27.32
CA ALA A 279 -24.54 -26.85 -26.61
C ALA A 279 -25.96 -27.02 -27.15
N ASP A 280 -26.23 -28.20 -27.71
CA ASP A 280 -27.57 -28.71 -28.00
C ASP A 280 -27.98 -29.72 -26.91
N ASP A 281 -29.24 -29.63 -26.51
CA ASP A 281 -29.93 -30.40 -25.48
C ASP A 281 -29.96 -31.93 -25.74
N PRO A 282 -29.96 -32.78 -24.70
CA PRO A 282 -30.36 -34.17 -24.84
C PRO A 282 -31.89 -34.34 -24.60
N GLN A 283 -32.58 -34.84 -25.63
CA GLN A 283 -33.83 -35.58 -25.49
C GLN A 283 -33.54 -36.96 -24.90
N GLU A 284 -34.14 -37.29 -23.76
CA GLU A 284 -34.36 -38.68 -23.36
C GLU A 284 -35.84 -39.02 -23.51
N GLY A 285 -36.11 -40.01 -24.36
CA GLY A 285 -37.39 -40.67 -24.50
C GLY A 285 -37.19 -42.17 -24.58
N GLY A 286 -37.78 -42.87 -23.61
CA GLY A 286 -38.46 -44.15 -23.82
C GLY A 286 -37.64 -45.44 -23.79
N ALA A 287 -37.73 -46.15 -22.66
CA ALA A 287 -38.14 -47.55 -22.61
C ALA A 287 -38.91 -47.80 -21.31
#